data_AF-A0A9Q0JD54-F1
#
_entry.id   AF-A0A9Q0JD54-F1
#
_cell.length_a   1.000
_cell.length_b   1.000
_cell.length_c   1.000
_cell.angle_alpha   90.00
_cell.angle_beta   90.00
_cell.angle_gamma   90.00
#
_symmetry.space_group_name_H-M   'P 1'
#
loop_
_entity.id
_entity.type
_entity.pdbx_description
1 polymer ?
#
loop_
_entity_poly.entity_id
_entity_poly.type
_entity_poly.pdbx_seq_one_letter_code
_entity_poly.pdbx_strand_id
1 'polypeptide(L)'
;MCQLRNTLLSTSQGDDEDCPPYLLSIKDPEPNVHTPIILKSPSSTKLQEQQHNHLFLETTTPTPKAHKTHLSLAIKEAISIAKIALPMILTGLLLYSRSMISMLFLGHLGELALAGGSLAIGFANITGYSILSGLAMGMEPICGQAFGAKKHTLLGITLQRTILLLVSISLPISFLWLNMKSILLFCGQDADIATEAHTYLLYSLPDLLAQSILHPLRIYLRTQSITLPLTFCATLAILLHIPINYLLVTHLNLGMKGVALSGVWTNFNLVGSLIIYILLSGVHKQTWGGFSMDCFKEWKSLLNLAIPSCISVCLEWWWYEIMILLCGLLLNPKATVASMGILIQTTSLIYIFPSSLSFSVSTRVGNELGANQPKKAKLAAITGLSCSFMLGFSALSFAVTVRKVWANMFTGDKDIIALTSTVLPIIGLCELGNCPQTTGCGVLRGTARPKVGANINLGCFYLVGMPVAVWLGFLAGYDFEGLWLGLLAAQGSCVVTMLLVLAHTDWDFEAHRAQQLTGGFARVDDDNKAVEDEETKPSKAEIKADSFHLFDDDLDNHGNYSLV
;
A
#
# COMPACT_ATOMS: atom_id res chain seq x y z
N MET A 1 5.11 51.50 4.79
CA MET A 1 5.80 52.59 5.54
C MET A 1 7.24 52.70 5.03
N CYS A 2 7.95 53.77 5.40
CA CYS A 2 9.22 54.16 4.77
C CYS A 2 10.48 53.54 5.42
N GLN A 3 11.51 53.39 4.59
CA GLN A 3 12.95 53.68 4.81
C GLN A 3 13.66 53.25 6.11
N LEU A 4 14.70 52.42 5.95
CA LEU A 4 16.11 52.54 6.44
C LEU A 4 16.77 51.17 6.17
N ARG A 5 17.80 50.95 5.32
CA ARG A 5 18.82 51.75 4.60
C ARG A 5 19.93 52.40 5.43
N ASN A 6 21.02 51.65 5.62
CA ASN A 6 22.46 52.02 5.50
C ASN A 6 23.26 50.71 5.66
N THR A 7 24.13 50.20 4.77
CA THR A 7 24.86 50.69 3.57
C THR A 7 26.21 51.39 3.86
N LEU A 8 27.20 51.16 2.97
CA LEU A 8 28.57 51.75 2.88
C LEU A 8 29.63 51.09 3.78
N LEU A 9 30.93 50.92 3.42
CA LEU A 9 31.75 51.06 2.19
C LEU A 9 33.07 50.23 2.42
N SER A 10 34.04 49.98 1.53
CA SER A 10 34.42 50.32 0.13
C SER A 10 35.29 49.15 -0.41
N THR A 11 35.25 48.63 -1.64
CA THR A 11 35.28 49.18 -3.03
C THR A 11 36.62 49.75 -3.52
N SER A 12 37.23 49.08 -4.51
CA SER A 12 38.07 49.67 -5.56
C SER A 12 38.01 48.77 -6.82
N GLN A 13 37.52 49.34 -7.92
CA GLN A 13 37.88 49.21 -9.36
C GLN A 13 38.68 47.96 -9.84
N GLY A 14 38.46 47.39 -11.04
CA GLY A 14 37.68 47.83 -12.21
C GLY A 14 38.50 47.66 -13.52
N ASP A 15 38.03 47.77 -14.77
CA ASP A 15 36.71 47.87 -15.47
C ASP A 15 37.03 47.63 -17.00
N ASP A 16 36.25 47.10 -17.97
CA ASP A 16 35.01 46.30 -18.08
C ASP A 16 34.90 45.66 -19.54
N GLU A 17 33.78 45.00 -19.89
CA GLU A 17 33.24 44.56 -21.22
C GLU A 17 33.79 43.35 -22.06
N ASP A 18 32.82 42.59 -22.62
CA ASP A 18 32.72 41.84 -23.92
C ASP A 18 33.19 40.37 -24.20
N CYS A 19 32.64 39.78 -25.28
CA CYS A 19 32.66 38.34 -25.72
C CYS A 19 32.80 38.19 -27.28
N PRO A 20 32.77 36.99 -27.95
CA PRO A 20 32.83 35.59 -27.50
C PRO A 20 34.14 34.80 -27.89
N PRO A 21 34.42 34.11 -29.05
CA PRO A 21 33.67 33.80 -30.29
C PRO A 21 33.37 32.27 -30.56
N TYR A 22 33.93 31.61 -31.61
CA TYR A 22 33.35 30.42 -32.31
C TYR A 22 34.35 29.36 -32.91
N LEU A 23 33.79 28.27 -33.49
CA LEU A 23 34.32 26.96 -33.95
C LEU A 23 35.28 26.83 -35.19
N LEU A 24 35.92 25.62 -35.30
CA LEU A 24 36.13 24.69 -36.46
C LEU A 24 37.24 24.82 -37.56
N SER A 25 37.93 23.68 -37.84
CA SER A 25 38.39 23.09 -39.16
C SER A 25 39.64 22.16 -38.93
N ILE A 26 39.73 20.83 -39.16
CA ILE A 26 39.49 19.86 -40.28
C ILE A 26 40.68 19.65 -41.27
N LYS A 27 41.41 18.51 -41.18
CA LYS A 27 41.85 17.58 -42.28
C LYS A 27 42.86 16.47 -41.86
N ASP A 28 42.72 15.27 -42.44
CA ASP A 28 43.67 14.13 -42.42
C ASP A 28 44.49 14.01 -43.74
N PRO A 29 45.54 13.14 -43.87
CA PRO A 29 45.30 11.72 -44.27
C PRO A 29 46.30 10.62 -43.78
N GLU A 30 45.87 9.37 -44.04
CA GLU A 30 46.48 8.00 -43.99
C GLU A 30 47.93 7.76 -44.56
N PRO A 31 48.46 6.50 -44.65
CA PRO A 31 48.64 5.41 -43.65
C PRO A 31 50.04 4.70 -43.75
N ASN A 32 50.37 3.70 -42.89
CA ASN A 32 51.33 2.61 -43.24
C ASN A 32 51.36 1.37 -42.31
N VAL A 33 52.13 0.31 -42.67
CA VAL A 33 51.95 -1.10 -42.20
C VAL A 33 53.28 -1.84 -41.86
N HIS A 34 53.23 -2.84 -40.96
CA HIS A 34 54.34 -3.74 -40.46
C HIS A 34 55.40 -3.02 -39.57
N THR A 35 56.28 -3.65 -38.74
CA THR A 35 56.88 -5.01 -38.72
C THR A 35 57.18 -5.50 -37.23
N PRO A 36 58.15 -6.37 -36.81
CA PRO A 36 57.76 -7.63 -36.12
C PRO A 36 58.42 -8.04 -34.76
N ILE A 37 57.73 -8.95 -34.06
CA ILE A 37 58.14 -10.22 -33.39
C ILE A 37 59.63 -10.45 -32.95
N ILE A 38 59.80 -10.65 -31.63
CA ILE A 38 60.55 -11.68 -30.85
C ILE A 38 61.96 -12.16 -31.30
N LEU A 39 62.96 -12.07 -30.39
CA LEU A 39 63.76 -13.25 -29.98
C LEU A 39 64.57 -13.09 -28.67
N LYS A 40 64.31 -13.96 -27.67
CA LYS A 40 65.31 -14.88 -27.06
C LYS A 40 64.68 -15.79 -25.98
N SER A 41 65.31 -16.95 -25.78
CA SER A 41 64.87 -18.03 -24.89
C SER A 41 66.06 -18.51 -24.00
N PRO A 42 66.03 -19.65 -23.29
CA PRO A 42 65.91 -19.60 -21.83
C PRO A 42 67.09 -20.23 -21.06
N SER A 43 67.17 -19.97 -19.75
CA SER A 43 68.01 -20.75 -18.84
C SER A 43 67.44 -20.89 -17.42
N SER A 44 67.69 -22.07 -16.86
CA SER A 44 67.33 -22.60 -15.55
C SER A 44 67.53 -21.68 -14.33
N THR A 45 66.61 -21.76 -13.35
CA THR A 45 66.84 -22.17 -11.93
C THR A 45 65.47 -22.39 -11.25
N LYS A 46 65.44 -23.05 -10.09
CA LYS A 46 64.26 -23.38 -9.24
C LYS A 46 63.34 -24.50 -9.73
N LEU A 47 63.93 -25.69 -9.88
CA LEU A 47 63.20 -26.97 -9.88
C LEU A 47 63.79 -27.88 -8.77
N GLN A 48 63.75 -27.40 -7.52
CA GLN A 48 64.44 -28.07 -6.40
C GLN A 48 63.85 -27.84 -4.98
N GLU A 49 62.66 -27.23 -4.86
CA GLU A 49 61.96 -26.99 -3.57
C GLU A 49 60.67 -27.85 -3.46
N GLN A 50 60.78 -29.17 -3.72
CA GLN A 50 59.61 -30.07 -3.77
C GLN A 50 59.80 -31.40 -3.02
N GLN A 51 60.78 -31.52 -2.11
CA GLN A 51 61.10 -32.80 -1.46
C GLN A 51 61.57 -32.72 0.00
N HIS A 52 60.94 -31.84 0.79
CA HIS A 52 60.90 -31.95 2.27
C HIS A 52 59.54 -31.46 2.82
N ASN A 53 59.22 -31.84 4.06
CA ASN A 53 58.01 -31.49 4.82
C ASN A 53 56.70 -32.21 4.45
N HIS A 54 56.76 -33.52 4.25
CA HIS A 54 55.59 -34.41 4.29
C HIS A 54 55.34 -34.94 5.74
N LEU A 55 55.14 -34.07 6.74
CA LEU A 55 54.61 -34.49 8.05
C LEU A 55 53.96 -33.37 8.90
N PHE A 56 52.92 -32.72 8.37
CA PHE A 56 51.90 -32.10 9.23
C PHE A 56 50.53 -32.64 8.88
N LEU A 57 49.92 -33.35 9.83
CA LEU A 57 48.55 -33.83 9.74
C LEU A 57 47.64 -32.64 10.06
N GLU A 58 47.24 -31.86 9.04
CA GLU A 58 46.24 -30.82 9.21
C GLU A 58 44.92 -31.45 9.65
N THR A 59 44.74 -31.48 10.97
CA THR A 59 43.51 -31.90 11.62
C THR A 59 42.50 -30.81 11.34
N THR A 60 41.75 -30.96 10.25
CA THR A 60 40.69 -30.06 9.84
C THR A 60 39.54 -30.14 10.83
N THR A 61 39.72 -29.50 11.98
CA THR A 61 38.67 -29.28 12.98
C THR A 61 37.47 -28.69 12.26
N PRO A 62 36.30 -29.35 12.24
CA PRO A 62 35.14 -28.81 11.56
C PRO A 62 34.79 -27.49 12.25
N THR A 63 34.94 -26.37 11.53
CA THR A 63 34.60 -25.06 12.08
C THR A 63 33.15 -25.12 12.56
N PRO A 64 32.88 -24.81 13.83
CA PRO A 64 31.56 -25.01 14.39
C PRO A 64 30.58 -24.16 13.58
N LYS A 65 29.62 -24.82 12.92
CA LYS A 65 28.58 -24.16 12.11
C LYS A 65 27.85 -23.19 13.03
N ALA A 66 28.23 -21.91 12.98
CA ALA A 66 27.81 -20.92 13.96
C ALA A 66 26.29 -20.93 14.06
N HIS A 67 25.76 -21.38 15.21
CA HIS A 67 24.33 -21.52 15.44
C HIS A 67 23.70 -20.14 15.35
N LYS A 68 23.14 -19.82 14.17
CA LYS A 68 22.47 -18.55 13.92
C LYS A 68 21.26 -18.50 14.85
N THR A 69 21.40 -17.76 15.94
CA THR A 69 20.33 -17.60 16.93
C THR A 69 19.06 -17.12 16.24
N HIS A 70 17.89 -17.55 16.73
CA HIS A 70 16.61 -17.12 16.18
C HIS A 70 16.49 -15.58 16.11
N LEU A 71 17.10 -14.88 17.08
CA LEU A 71 17.25 -13.43 17.09
C LEU A 71 18.11 -12.90 15.92
N SER A 72 19.26 -13.52 15.60
CA SER A 72 20.09 -13.11 14.45
C SER A 72 19.38 -13.30 13.11
N LEU A 73 18.48 -14.30 13.01
CA LEU A 73 17.64 -14.53 11.84
C LEU A 73 16.52 -13.48 11.76
N ALA A 74 15.80 -13.23 12.85
CA ALA A 74 14.76 -12.20 12.91
C ALA A 74 15.28 -10.79 12.62
N ILE A 75 16.45 -10.40 13.16
CA ILE A 75 17.08 -9.09 12.87
C ILE A 75 17.41 -8.94 11.37
N LYS A 76 17.91 -9.99 10.72
CA LYS A 76 18.22 -9.97 9.27
C LYS A 76 16.96 -9.90 8.40
N GLU A 77 15.86 -10.49 8.86
CA GLU A 77 14.57 -10.37 8.20
C GLU A 77 13.96 -8.97 8.43
N ALA A 78 14.05 -8.41 9.64
CA ALA A 78 13.62 -7.05 9.96
C ALA A 78 14.35 -6.00 9.10
N ILE A 79 15.67 -6.18 8.86
CA ILE A 79 16.45 -5.34 7.95
C ILE A 79 15.96 -5.49 6.50
N SER A 80 15.62 -6.70 6.06
CA SER A 80 15.07 -6.96 4.72
C SER A 80 13.69 -6.31 4.54
N ILE A 81 12.84 -6.37 5.57
CA ILE A 81 11.54 -5.71 5.63
C ILE A 81 11.71 -4.18 5.63
N ALA A 82 12.63 -3.63 6.43
CA ALA A 82 12.88 -2.19 6.55
C ALA A 82 13.40 -1.58 5.23
N LYS A 83 14.23 -2.31 4.46
CA LYS A 83 14.71 -1.87 3.13
C LYS A 83 13.58 -1.61 2.13
N ILE A 84 12.47 -2.35 2.22
CA ILE A 84 11.29 -2.13 1.38
C ILE A 84 10.34 -1.11 2.04
N ALA A 85 10.13 -1.20 3.36
CA ALA A 85 9.18 -0.38 4.09
C ALA A 85 9.59 1.09 4.21
N LEU A 86 10.86 1.42 4.51
CA LEU A 86 11.29 2.81 4.72
C LEU A 86 11.14 3.70 3.47
N PRO A 87 11.55 3.27 2.25
CA PRO A 87 11.26 4.04 1.03
C PRO A 87 9.76 4.11 0.72
N MET A 88 8.97 3.08 1.07
CA MET A 88 7.51 3.11 0.92
C MET A 88 6.85 4.11 1.88
N ILE A 89 7.32 4.24 3.13
CA ILE A 89 6.85 5.27 4.08
C ILE A 89 7.13 6.66 3.52
N LEU A 90 8.37 6.91 3.06
CA LEU A 90 8.73 8.21 2.48
C LEU A 90 7.91 8.52 1.21
N THR A 91 7.67 7.53 0.36
CA THR A 91 6.76 7.64 -0.80
C THR A 91 5.33 7.97 -0.36
N GLY A 92 4.82 7.33 0.69
CA GLY A 92 3.49 7.59 1.24
C GLY A 92 3.35 9.01 1.80
N LEU A 93 4.34 9.49 2.55
CA LEU A 93 4.39 10.86 3.07
C LEU A 93 4.40 11.91 1.94
N LEU A 94 5.15 11.67 0.87
CA LEU A 94 5.17 12.52 -0.33
C LEU A 94 3.82 12.52 -1.06
N LEU A 95 3.17 11.36 -1.21
CA LEU A 95 1.85 11.27 -1.84
C LEU A 95 0.72 11.85 -0.96
N TYR A 96 0.91 11.89 0.37
CA TYR A 96 0.01 12.56 1.30
C TYR A 96 0.18 14.10 1.26
N SER A 97 1.42 14.60 1.21
CA SER A 97 1.66 16.05 1.10
C SER A 97 1.15 16.65 -0.22
N ARG A 98 1.08 15.85 -1.31
CA ARG A 98 0.36 16.21 -2.55
C ARG A 98 -1.07 16.65 -2.27
N SER A 99 -1.82 15.86 -1.51
CA SER A 99 -3.22 16.14 -1.18
C SER A 99 -3.34 17.40 -0.32
N MET A 100 -2.42 17.62 0.63
CA MET A 100 -2.35 18.86 1.40
C MET A 100 -2.11 20.09 0.51
N ILE A 101 -1.19 20.00 -0.46
CA ILE A 101 -0.94 21.09 -1.43
C ILE A 101 -2.20 21.38 -2.25
N SER A 102 -2.85 20.36 -2.81
CA SER A 102 -4.11 20.52 -3.55
C SER A 102 -5.19 21.20 -2.70
N MET A 103 -5.35 20.79 -1.43
CA MET A 103 -6.31 21.38 -0.49
C MET A 103 -6.00 22.84 -0.12
N LEU A 104 -4.72 23.22 -0.04
CA LEU A 104 -4.33 24.61 0.16
C LEU A 104 -4.76 25.49 -1.03
N PHE A 105 -4.56 25.04 -2.28
CA PHE A 105 -5.03 25.79 -3.45
C PHE A 105 -6.56 25.88 -3.52
N LEU A 106 -7.28 24.81 -3.14
CA LEU A 106 -8.75 24.84 -2.98
C LEU A 106 -9.19 25.86 -1.92
N GLY A 107 -8.54 25.93 -0.77
CA GLY A 107 -8.85 26.89 0.28
C GLY A 107 -8.64 28.35 -0.14
N HIS A 108 -7.62 28.65 -0.97
CA HIS A 108 -7.40 29.99 -1.52
C HIS A 108 -8.46 30.42 -2.55
N LEU A 109 -9.23 29.49 -3.11
CA LEU A 109 -10.36 29.78 -4.02
C LEU A 109 -11.68 30.08 -3.27
N GLY A 110 -11.71 29.90 -1.95
CA GLY A 110 -12.87 30.20 -1.09
C GLY A 110 -13.66 28.97 -0.63
N GLU A 111 -14.60 29.20 0.30
CA GLU A 111 -15.30 28.15 1.04
C GLU A 111 -16.10 27.20 0.13
N LEU A 112 -16.82 27.74 -0.86
CA LEU A 112 -17.59 26.95 -1.84
C LEU A 112 -16.69 26.01 -2.64
N ALA A 113 -15.53 26.50 -3.09
CA ALA A 113 -14.56 25.69 -3.82
C ALA A 113 -13.94 24.61 -2.93
N LEU A 114 -13.58 24.94 -1.69
CA LEU A 114 -13.06 23.99 -0.71
C LEU A 114 -14.09 22.88 -0.39
N ALA A 115 -15.37 23.24 -0.21
CA ALA A 115 -16.44 22.28 0.03
C ALA A 115 -16.69 21.35 -1.17
N GLY A 116 -16.86 21.92 -2.37
CA GLY A 116 -17.06 21.16 -3.61
C GLY A 116 -15.89 20.24 -3.93
N GLY A 117 -14.65 20.72 -3.83
CA GLY A 117 -13.45 19.92 -4.04
C GLY A 117 -13.30 18.78 -3.01
N SER A 118 -13.63 19.04 -1.74
CA SER A 118 -13.61 18.00 -0.69
C SER A 118 -14.63 16.89 -0.98
N LEU A 119 -15.87 17.27 -1.35
CA LEU A 119 -16.93 16.34 -1.72
C LEU A 119 -16.56 15.52 -2.97
N ALA A 120 -15.92 16.15 -3.96
CA ALA A 120 -15.40 15.47 -5.14
C ALA A 120 -14.31 14.44 -4.81
N ILE A 121 -13.38 14.78 -3.91
CA ILE A 121 -12.30 13.87 -3.48
C ILE A 121 -12.88 12.68 -2.71
N GLY A 122 -13.81 12.89 -1.78
CA GLY A 122 -14.51 11.80 -1.07
C GLY A 122 -15.28 10.88 -2.03
N PHE A 123 -16.09 11.46 -2.92
CA PHE A 123 -16.81 10.69 -3.95
C PHE A 123 -15.85 9.90 -4.85
N ALA A 124 -14.72 10.49 -5.25
CA ALA A 124 -13.69 9.82 -6.06
C ALA A 124 -12.99 8.68 -5.31
N ASN A 125 -12.71 8.86 -4.01
CA ASN A 125 -12.17 7.81 -3.13
C ASN A 125 -13.13 6.63 -3.03
N ILE A 126 -14.40 6.89 -2.73
CA ILE A 126 -15.46 5.88 -2.61
C ILE A 126 -15.64 5.12 -3.93
N THR A 127 -15.81 5.84 -5.04
CA THR A 127 -16.34 5.27 -6.30
C THR A 127 -15.28 4.91 -7.35
N GLY A 128 -14.02 5.32 -7.18
CA GLY A 128 -12.97 5.11 -8.16
C GLY A 128 -11.62 4.71 -7.58
N TYR A 129 -10.99 5.58 -6.79
CA TYR A 129 -9.60 5.37 -6.37
C TYR A 129 -9.42 4.15 -5.43
N SER A 130 -10.35 3.89 -4.52
CA SER A 130 -10.32 2.67 -3.69
C SER A 130 -10.45 1.39 -4.53
N ILE A 131 -11.37 1.40 -5.51
CA ILE A 131 -11.62 0.28 -6.43
C ILE A 131 -10.39 0.00 -7.29
N LEU A 132 -9.83 1.00 -7.97
CA LEU A 132 -8.63 0.83 -8.79
C LEU A 132 -7.43 0.38 -7.94
N SER A 133 -7.28 0.92 -6.73
CA SER A 133 -6.21 0.54 -5.81
C SER A 133 -6.32 -0.92 -5.37
N GLY A 134 -7.49 -1.33 -4.89
CA GLY A 134 -7.70 -2.67 -4.35
C GLY A 134 -7.75 -3.77 -5.43
N LEU A 135 -8.28 -3.48 -6.64
CA LEU A 135 -8.15 -4.39 -7.78
C LEU A 135 -6.68 -4.58 -8.17
N ALA A 136 -5.89 -3.50 -8.22
CA ALA A 136 -4.46 -3.61 -8.54
C ALA A 136 -3.70 -4.48 -7.53
N MET A 137 -4.04 -4.40 -6.25
CA MET A 137 -3.43 -5.23 -5.19
C MET A 137 -3.62 -6.75 -5.40
N GLY A 138 -4.57 -7.17 -6.25
CA GLY A 138 -4.70 -8.56 -6.72
C GLY A 138 -3.51 -9.10 -7.51
N MET A 139 -2.64 -8.24 -8.08
CA MET A 139 -1.42 -8.68 -8.77
C MET A 139 -0.25 -8.97 -7.82
N GLU A 140 -0.26 -8.39 -6.61
CA GLU A 140 0.85 -8.49 -5.65
C GLU A 140 1.24 -9.95 -5.30
N PRO A 141 0.30 -10.88 -5.05
CA PRO A 141 0.63 -12.27 -4.76
C PRO A 141 1.28 -12.97 -5.96
N ILE A 142 0.73 -12.76 -7.17
CA ILE A 142 1.23 -13.38 -8.41
C ILE A 142 2.64 -12.87 -8.71
N CYS A 143 2.85 -11.55 -8.70
CA CYS A 143 4.14 -10.94 -9.01
C CYS A 143 5.22 -11.27 -7.97
N GLY A 144 4.88 -11.31 -6.67
CA GLY A 144 5.82 -11.71 -5.61
C GLY A 144 6.22 -13.18 -5.70
N GLN A 145 5.25 -14.09 -5.78
CA GLN A 145 5.53 -15.52 -5.87
C GLN A 145 6.25 -15.87 -7.19
N ALA A 146 5.90 -15.23 -8.30
CA ALA A 146 6.62 -15.39 -9.57
C ALA A 146 8.07 -14.89 -9.50
N PHE A 147 8.34 -13.78 -8.80
CA PHE A 147 9.69 -13.27 -8.60
C PHE A 147 10.53 -14.23 -7.73
N GLY A 148 9.94 -14.75 -6.65
CA GLY A 148 10.55 -15.79 -5.82
C GLY A 148 10.88 -17.06 -6.61
N ALA A 149 9.96 -17.50 -7.47
CA ALA A 149 10.13 -18.64 -8.37
C ALA A 149 11.06 -18.38 -9.57
N LYS A 150 11.65 -17.18 -9.68
CA LYS A 150 12.46 -16.70 -10.82
C LYS A 150 11.75 -16.71 -12.18
N LYS A 151 10.41 -16.74 -12.18
CA LYS A 151 9.56 -16.71 -13.38
C LYS A 151 9.27 -15.28 -13.80
N HIS A 152 10.36 -14.57 -14.10
CA HIS A 152 10.38 -13.12 -14.24
C HIS A 152 9.41 -12.59 -15.32
N THR A 153 9.21 -13.32 -16.43
CA THR A 153 8.27 -12.97 -17.51
C THR A 153 6.80 -12.89 -17.07
N LEU A 154 6.40 -13.66 -16.05
CA LEU A 154 5.04 -13.63 -15.50
C LEU A 154 4.71 -12.29 -14.82
N LEU A 155 5.73 -11.54 -14.35
CA LEU A 155 5.52 -10.18 -13.84
C LEU A 155 5.07 -9.23 -14.96
N GLY A 156 5.67 -9.28 -16.14
CA GLY A 156 5.30 -8.45 -17.28
C GLY A 156 3.90 -8.79 -17.83
N ILE A 157 3.57 -10.08 -17.95
CA ILE A 157 2.24 -10.51 -18.39
C ILE A 157 1.17 -10.10 -17.37
N THR A 158 1.43 -10.27 -16.06
CA THR A 158 0.49 -9.86 -15.01
C THR A 158 0.34 -8.34 -14.95
N LEU A 159 1.42 -7.58 -15.17
CA LEU A 159 1.38 -6.11 -15.29
C LEU A 159 0.47 -5.69 -16.45
N GLN A 160 0.63 -6.27 -17.65
CA GLN A 160 -0.24 -6.00 -18.81
C GLN A 160 -1.72 -6.33 -18.50
N ARG A 161 -1.97 -7.54 -17.98
CA ARG A 161 -3.31 -8.02 -17.61
C ARG A 161 -4.00 -7.12 -16.58
N THR A 162 -3.23 -6.61 -15.60
CA THR A 162 -3.77 -5.72 -14.55
C THR A 162 -4.04 -4.32 -15.07
N ILE A 163 -3.15 -3.74 -15.90
CA ILE A 163 -3.41 -2.43 -16.55
C ILE A 163 -4.68 -2.50 -17.41
N LEU A 164 -4.85 -3.56 -18.21
CA LEU A 164 -6.07 -3.77 -19.01
C LEU A 164 -7.33 -3.84 -18.14
N LEU A 165 -7.31 -4.64 -17.06
CA LEU A 165 -8.42 -4.72 -16.10
C LEU A 165 -8.79 -3.35 -15.52
N LEU A 166 -7.81 -2.55 -15.09
CA LEU A 166 -8.05 -1.24 -14.49
C LEU A 166 -8.56 -0.21 -15.51
N VAL A 167 -8.04 -0.22 -16.74
CA VAL A 167 -8.55 0.62 -17.83
C VAL A 167 -10.00 0.24 -18.18
N SER A 168 -10.33 -1.06 -18.26
CA SER A 168 -11.71 -1.50 -18.50
C SER A 168 -12.67 -1.09 -17.36
N ILE A 169 -12.23 -1.15 -16.10
CA ILE A 169 -13.03 -0.72 -14.94
C ILE A 169 -13.10 0.81 -14.82
N SER A 170 -12.12 1.55 -15.34
CA SER A 170 -12.16 3.02 -15.40
C SER A 170 -13.28 3.57 -16.30
N LEU A 171 -13.79 2.79 -17.26
CA LEU A 171 -14.88 3.21 -18.16
C LEU A 171 -16.23 3.37 -17.41
N PRO A 172 -16.77 2.39 -16.68
CA PRO A 172 -17.99 2.59 -15.88
C PRO A 172 -17.79 3.60 -14.74
N ILE A 173 -16.60 3.70 -14.15
CA ILE A 173 -16.29 4.77 -13.18
C ILE A 173 -16.40 6.15 -13.84
N SER A 174 -15.86 6.32 -15.06
CA SER A 174 -15.98 7.56 -15.82
C SER A 174 -17.44 7.92 -16.11
N PHE A 175 -18.27 6.94 -16.49
CA PHE A 175 -19.71 7.16 -16.71
C PHE A 175 -20.45 7.59 -15.43
N LEU A 176 -20.10 7.00 -14.28
CA LEU A 176 -20.62 7.42 -12.98
C LEU A 176 -20.22 8.87 -12.64
N TRP A 177 -18.96 9.22 -12.85
CA TRP A 177 -18.41 10.57 -12.57
C TRP A 177 -19.01 11.64 -13.48
N LEU A 178 -19.31 11.32 -14.75
CA LEU A 178 -20.05 12.19 -15.67
C LEU A 178 -21.47 12.52 -15.19
N ASN A 179 -22.07 11.67 -14.34
CA ASN A 179 -23.42 11.88 -13.79
C ASN A 179 -23.40 12.45 -12.36
N MET A 180 -22.25 12.80 -11.80
CA MET A 180 -22.08 13.14 -10.39
C MET A 180 -22.99 14.27 -9.91
N LYS A 181 -23.16 15.37 -10.67
CA LYS A 181 -24.06 16.48 -10.26
C LYS A 181 -25.49 16.01 -10.04
N SER A 182 -26.01 15.17 -10.94
CA SER A 182 -27.38 14.61 -10.82
C SER A 182 -27.52 13.69 -9.61
N ILE A 183 -26.48 12.91 -9.30
CA ILE A 183 -26.44 12.03 -8.12
C ILE A 183 -26.41 12.86 -6.82
N LEU A 184 -25.58 13.90 -6.74
CA LEU A 184 -25.51 14.78 -5.57
C LEU A 184 -26.83 15.54 -5.34
N LEU A 185 -27.45 16.07 -6.41
CA LEU A 185 -28.77 16.71 -6.33
C LEU A 185 -29.88 15.73 -5.90
N PHE A 186 -29.84 14.48 -6.37
CA PHE A 186 -30.75 13.42 -5.91
C PHE A 186 -30.54 13.09 -4.42
N CYS A 187 -29.29 13.13 -3.94
CA CYS A 187 -28.95 13.03 -2.52
C CYS A 187 -29.20 14.33 -1.72
N GLY A 188 -29.92 15.31 -2.27
CA GLY A 188 -30.32 16.54 -1.58
C GLY A 188 -29.18 17.53 -1.31
N GLN A 189 -28.05 17.43 -2.01
CA GLN A 189 -26.97 18.42 -1.90
C GLN A 189 -27.35 19.76 -2.52
N ASP A 190 -26.73 20.83 -2.02
CA ASP A 190 -26.81 22.16 -2.60
C ASP A 190 -26.36 22.17 -4.08
N ALA A 191 -27.01 23.00 -4.89
CA ALA A 191 -26.82 23.03 -6.33
C ALA A 191 -25.47 23.60 -6.76
N ASP A 192 -24.89 24.54 -6.01
CA ASP A 192 -23.59 25.15 -6.32
C ASP A 192 -22.46 24.25 -5.82
N ILE A 193 -22.57 23.69 -4.61
CA ILE A 193 -21.64 22.67 -4.10
C ILE A 193 -21.60 21.46 -5.06
N ALA A 194 -22.75 20.98 -5.53
CA ALA A 194 -22.82 19.88 -6.51
C ALA A 194 -22.27 20.26 -7.89
N THR A 195 -22.28 21.55 -8.27
CA THR A 195 -21.71 22.04 -9.53
C THR A 195 -20.19 22.11 -9.47
N GLU A 196 -19.64 22.65 -8.38
CA GLU A 196 -18.20 22.68 -8.16
C GLU A 196 -17.65 21.25 -8.00
N ALA A 197 -18.27 20.41 -7.17
CA ALA A 197 -17.81 19.03 -6.96
C ALA A 197 -17.77 18.22 -8.28
N HIS A 198 -18.81 18.34 -9.12
CA HIS A 198 -18.83 17.72 -10.44
C HIS A 198 -17.78 18.34 -11.38
N THR A 199 -17.53 19.65 -11.29
CA THR A 199 -16.49 20.32 -12.08
C THR A 199 -15.08 19.83 -11.71
N TYR A 200 -14.77 19.63 -10.42
CA TYR A 200 -13.51 18.99 -10.02
C TYR A 200 -13.40 17.59 -10.63
N LEU A 201 -14.43 16.76 -10.43
CA LEU A 201 -14.41 15.35 -10.80
C LEU A 201 -14.33 15.13 -12.32
N LEU A 202 -15.02 15.97 -13.11
CA LEU A 202 -14.96 15.97 -14.57
C LEU A 202 -13.52 16.22 -15.07
N TYR A 203 -12.80 17.17 -14.47
CA TYR A 203 -11.41 17.46 -14.83
C TYR A 203 -10.40 16.47 -14.19
N SER A 204 -10.82 15.66 -13.20
CA SER A 204 -10.07 14.50 -12.70
C SER A 204 -10.26 13.21 -13.53
N LEU A 205 -11.17 13.15 -14.50
CA LEU A 205 -11.39 11.93 -15.32
C LEU A 205 -10.09 11.31 -15.91
N PRO A 206 -9.11 12.07 -16.43
CA PRO A 206 -7.87 11.47 -16.95
C PRO A 206 -7.00 10.82 -15.86
N ASP A 207 -7.22 11.12 -14.57
CA ASP A 207 -6.49 10.47 -13.48
C ASP A 207 -6.84 8.98 -13.39
N LEU A 208 -8.05 8.56 -13.78
CA LEU A 208 -8.44 7.14 -13.80
C LEU A 208 -7.49 6.32 -14.71
N LEU A 209 -7.09 6.88 -15.85
CA LEU A 209 -6.08 6.29 -16.73
C LEU A 209 -4.68 6.33 -16.10
N ALA A 210 -4.30 7.44 -15.48
CA ALA A 210 -3.02 7.55 -14.78
C ALA A 210 -2.91 6.52 -13.63
N GLN A 211 -3.93 6.38 -12.78
CA GLN A 211 -3.99 5.39 -11.71
C GLN A 211 -4.00 3.95 -12.22
N SER A 212 -4.69 3.68 -13.32
CA SER A 212 -4.72 2.36 -13.97
C SER A 212 -3.34 1.88 -14.42
N ILE A 213 -2.40 2.80 -14.65
CA ILE A 213 -0.99 2.50 -14.96
C ILE A 213 -0.12 2.58 -13.70
N LEU A 214 -0.34 3.59 -12.85
CA LEU A 214 0.46 3.91 -11.67
C LEU A 214 0.33 2.88 -10.54
N HIS A 215 -0.85 2.33 -10.29
CA HIS A 215 -1.00 1.27 -9.28
C HIS A 215 -0.24 -0.01 -9.68
N PRO A 216 -0.41 -0.57 -10.89
CA PRO A 216 0.36 -1.74 -11.32
C PRO A 216 1.87 -1.53 -11.38
N LEU A 217 2.35 -0.38 -11.89
CA LEU A 217 3.80 -0.09 -11.94
C LEU A 217 4.44 -0.06 -10.55
N ARG A 218 3.77 0.52 -9.55
CA ARG A 218 4.25 0.55 -8.15
C ARG A 218 4.37 -0.85 -7.56
N ILE A 219 3.39 -1.72 -7.80
CA ILE A 219 3.39 -3.09 -7.29
C ILE A 219 4.48 -3.91 -8.00
N TYR A 220 4.55 -3.83 -9.33
CA TYR A 220 5.55 -4.51 -10.16
C TYR A 220 7.00 -4.20 -9.75
N LEU A 221 7.31 -2.95 -9.41
CA LEU A 221 8.63 -2.57 -8.88
C LEU A 221 8.83 -3.08 -7.43
N ARG A 222 7.82 -2.93 -6.57
CA ARG A 222 7.89 -3.31 -5.15
C ARG A 222 8.01 -4.81 -4.92
N THR A 223 7.38 -5.67 -5.71
CA THR A 223 7.53 -7.13 -5.58
C THR A 223 8.96 -7.59 -5.91
N GLN A 224 9.65 -6.85 -6.78
CA GLN A 224 11.08 -7.04 -7.08
C GLN A 224 11.99 -6.42 -5.99
N SER A 225 11.44 -5.88 -4.91
CA SER A 225 12.13 -5.10 -3.86
C SER A 225 12.75 -3.77 -4.35
N ILE A 226 12.31 -3.24 -5.50
CA ILE A 226 12.81 -2.00 -6.10
C ILE A 226 11.91 -0.83 -5.66
N THR A 227 12.17 -0.24 -4.50
CA THR A 227 11.32 0.83 -3.91
C THR A 227 11.94 2.23 -3.94
N LEU A 228 13.26 2.35 -3.73
CA LEU A 228 13.92 3.66 -3.71
C LEU A 228 13.73 4.52 -4.99
N PRO A 229 13.72 3.95 -6.22
CA PRO A 229 13.44 4.71 -7.43
C PRO A 229 12.03 5.30 -7.45
N LEU A 230 11.04 4.58 -6.94
CA LEU A 230 9.67 5.08 -6.79
C LEU A 230 9.62 6.29 -5.84
N THR A 231 10.43 6.28 -4.78
CA THR A 231 10.56 7.44 -3.88
C THR A 231 11.16 8.65 -4.60
N PHE A 232 12.23 8.49 -5.39
CA PHE A 232 12.81 9.58 -6.18
C PHE A 232 11.83 10.13 -7.24
N CYS A 233 11.14 9.26 -7.97
CA CYS A 233 10.12 9.68 -8.94
C CYS A 233 8.95 10.40 -8.25
N ALA A 234 8.53 9.96 -7.07
CA ALA A 234 7.52 10.65 -6.26
C ALA A 234 8.02 12.04 -5.83
N THR A 235 9.23 12.17 -5.28
CA THR A 235 9.81 13.47 -4.92
C THR A 235 9.80 14.44 -6.10
N LEU A 236 10.23 14.00 -7.28
CA LEU A 236 10.19 14.83 -8.50
C LEU A 236 8.75 15.26 -8.85
N ALA A 237 7.79 14.34 -8.83
CA ALA A 237 6.40 14.62 -9.14
C ALA A 237 5.73 15.60 -8.14
N ILE A 238 6.14 15.59 -6.86
CA ILE A 238 5.67 16.53 -5.84
C ILE A 238 6.36 17.90 -5.96
N LEU A 239 7.66 17.94 -6.23
CA LEU A 239 8.38 19.19 -6.49
C LEU A 239 7.81 19.92 -7.72
N LEU A 240 7.33 19.17 -8.73
CA LEU A 240 6.60 19.72 -9.87
C LEU A 240 5.13 20.06 -9.55
N HIS A 241 4.49 19.41 -8.59
CA HIS A 241 3.08 19.66 -8.24
C HIS A 241 2.82 21.10 -7.80
N ILE A 242 3.75 21.72 -7.05
CA ILE A 242 3.62 23.11 -6.58
C ILE A 242 3.59 24.12 -7.76
N PRO A 243 4.59 24.20 -8.66
CA PRO A 243 4.54 25.09 -9.81
C PRO A 243 3.44 24.73 -10.80
N ILE A 244 3.05 23.45 -10.93
CA ILE A 244 1.89 23.06 -11.77
C ILE A 244 0.58 23.64 -11.19
N ASN A 245 0.35 23.58 -9.88
CA ASN A 245 -0.82 24.24 -9.26
C ASN A 245 -0.77 25.76 -9.48
N TYR A 246 0.37 26.41 -9.19
CA TYR A 246 0.51 27.85 -9.38
C TYR A 246 0.25 28.29 -10.84
N LEU A 247 0.78 27.54 -11.80
CA LEU A 247 0.56 27.79 -13.23
C LEU A 247 -0.92 27.63 -13.61
N LEU A 248 -1.55 26.50 -13.27
CA LEU A 248 -2.92 26.19 -13.69
C LEU A 248 -3.97 27.05 -12.94
N VAL A 249 -3.81 27.21 -11.62
CA VAL A 249 -4.79 27.87 -10.75
C VAL A 249 -4.62 29.39 -10.76
N THR A 250 -3.38 29.88 -10.55
CA THR A 250 -3.11 31.31 -10.32
C THR A 250 -2.74 32.06 -11.60
N HIS A 251 -1.89 31.50 -12.47
CA HIS A 251 -1.45 32.19 -13.67
C HIS A 251 -2.46 32.06 -14.83
N LEU A 252 -2.93 30.83 -15.08
CA LEU A 252 -3.94 30.53 -16.12
C LEU A 252 -5.39 30.69 -15.63
N ASN A 253 -5.59 31.03 -14.35
CA ASN A 253 -6.90 31.34 -13.75
C ASN A 253 -7.97 30.25 -13.96
N LEU A 254 -7.58 28.97 -14.01
CA LEU A 254 -8.51 27.86 -14.21
C LEU A 254 -9.30 27.49 -12.95
N GLY A 255 -9.04 28.14 -11.81
CA GLY A 255 -9.71 27.91 -10.54
C GLY A 255 -9.69 26.43 -10.13
N MET A 256 -10.85 25.90 -9.74
CA MET A 256 -11.01 24.50 -9.34
C MET A 256 -10.53 23.50 -10.40
N LYS A 257 -10.77 23.79 -11.69
CA LYS A 257 -10.34 22.97 -12.82
C LYS A 257 -8.81 22.85 -12.86
N GLY A 258 -8.11 23.92 -12.47
CA GLY A 258 -6.66 23.94 -12.34
C GLY A 258 -6.14 23.02 -11.24
N VAL A 259 -6.85 22.91 -10.11
CA VAL A 259 -6.48 21.99 -9.01
C VAL A 259 -6.74 20.53 -9.41
N ALA A 260 -7.87 20.25 -10.06
CA ALA A 260 -8.15 18.90 -10.57
C ALA A 260 -7.09 18.45 -11.60
N LEU A 261 -6.74 19.33 -12.55
CA LEU A 261 -5.71 19.06 -13.55
C LEU A 261 -4.29 18.98 -12.96
N SER A 262 -3.98 19.67 -11.85
CA SER A 262 -2.65 19.57 -11.22
C SER A 262 -2.41 18.19 -10.61
N GLY A 263 -3.45 17.54 -10.08
CA GLY A 263 -3.43 16.15 -9.63
C GLY A 263 -3.14 15.19 -10.79
N VAL A 264 -3.93 15.30 -11.86
CA VAL A 264 -3.77 14.54 -13.12
C VAL A 264 -2.34 14.64 -13.64
N TRP A 265 -1.83 15.87 -13.82
CA TRP A 265 -0.48 16.09 -14.32
C TRP A 265 0.60 15.53 -13.41
N THR A 266 0.46 15.63 -12.08
CA THR A 266 1.42 15.03 -11.14
C THR A 266 1.43 13.51 -11.21
N ASN A 267 0.28 12.85 -11.38
CA ASN A 267 0.23 11.40 -11.53
C ASN A 267 0.79 10.95 -12.90
N PHE A 268 0.53 11.67 -14.00
CA PHE A 268 1.18 11.41 -15.29
C PHE A 268 2.69 11.65 -15.26
N ASN A 269 3.17 12.69 -14.56
CA ASN A 269 4.61 12.93 -14.36
C ASN A 269 5.26 11.78 -13.58
N LEU A 270 4.58 11.25 -12.56
CA LEU A 270 5.04 10.09 -11.80
C LEU A 270 5.08 8.81 -12.67
N VAL A 271 4.03 8.54 -13.44
CA VAL A 271 3.98 7.41 -14.40
C VAL A 271 5.10 7.51 -15.43
N GLY A 272 5.28 8.68 -16.06
CA GLY A 272 6.33 8.92 -17.04
C GLY A 272 7.73 8.72 -16.44
N SER A 273 7.98 9.28 -15.25
CA SER A 273 9.24 9.12 -14.52
C SER A 273 9.54 7.65 -14.19
N LEU A 274 8.54 6.88 -13.78
CA LEU A 274 8.68 5.44 -13.50
C LEU A 274 8.96 4.63 -14.76
N ILE A 275 8.29 4.93 -15.88
CA ILE A 275 8.54 4.26 -17.17
C ILE A 275 9.95 4.58 -17.66
N ILE A 276 10.38 5.85 -17.61
CA ILE A 276 11.75 6.28 -17.96
C ILE A 276 12.77 5.54 -17.08
N TYR A 277 12.55 5.45 -15.77
CA TYR A 277 13.42 4.67 -14.88
C TYR A 277 13.46 3.18 -15.28
N ILE A 278 12.32 2.53 -15.53
CA ILE A 278 12.24 1.10 -15.91
C ILE A 278 12.98 0.83 -17.23
N LEU A 279 12.92 1.76 -18.18
CA LEU A 279 13.65 1.68 -19.45
C LEU A 279 15.17 1.85 -19.24
N LEU A 280 15.60 2.96 -18.61
CA LEU A 280 17.02 3.28 -18.43
C LEU A 280 17.77 2.29 -17.52
N SER A 281 17.12 1.84 -16.44
CA SER A 281 17.70 0.84 -15.51
C SER A 281 17.79 -0.57 -16.10
N GLY A 282 17.09 -0.84 -17.21
CA GLY A 282 17.01 -2.17 -17.81
C GLY A 282 16.24 -3.20 -16.98
N VAL A 283 15.52 -2.83 -15.92
CA VAL A 283 14.73 -3.74 -15.06
C VAL A 283 13.73 -4.57 -15.89
N HIS A 284 13.19 -4.00 -16.96
CA HIS A 284 12.29 -4.69 -17.90
C HIS A 284 12.94 -5.87 -18.65
N LYS A 285 14.27 -5.92 -18.80
CA LYS A 285 14.95 -6.85 -19.72
C LYS A 285 14.81 -8.33 -19.34
N GLN A 286 14.53 -8.64 -18.07
CA GLN A 286 14.33 -10.02 -17.59
C GLN A 286 12.84 -10.37 -17.41
N THR A 287 11.96 -9.36 -17.41
CA THR A 287 10.58 -9.44 -16.91
C THR A 287 9.52 -9.11 -17.95
N TRP A 288 9.90 -8.41 -19.03
CA TRP A 288 9.01 -7.93 -20.08
C TRP A 288 9.42 -8.52 -21.44
N GLY A 289 8.73 -9.57 -21.87
CA GLY A 289 8.93 -10.22 -23.17
C GLY A 289 8.30 -9.47 -24.36
N GLY A 290 7.95 -8.19 -24.20
CA GLY A 290 7.08 -7.45 -25.13
C GLY A 290 5.59 -7.55 -24.74
N PHE A 291 4.72 -6.98 -25.57
CA PHE A 291 3.28 -7.17 -25.44
C PHE A 291 2.90 -8.60 -25.87
N SER A 292 2.22 -9.36 -25.02
CA SER A 292 1.73 -10.70 -25.37
C SER A 292 0.22 -10.80 -25.27
N MET A 293 -0.40 -11.53 -26.21
CA MET A 293 -1.81 -11.92 -26.14
C MET A 293 -2.13 -12.84 -24.95
N ASP A 294 -1.12 -13.36 -24.25
CA ASP A 294 -1.29 -14.05 -22.95
C ASP A 294 -1.84 -13.12 -21.86
N CYS A 295 -1.76 -11.80 -22.02
CA CYS A 295 -2.47 -10.87 -21.13
C CYS A 295 -4.00 -11.10 -21.14
N PHE A 296 -4.58 -11.61 -22.24
CA PHE A 296 -6.01 -11.97 -22.34
C PHE A 296 -6.35 -13.36 -21.78
N LYS A 297 -5.36 -14.18 -21.42
CA LYS A 297 -5.57 -15.53 -20.85
C LYS A 297 -5.65 -15.48 -19.33
N GLU A 298 -6.13 -16.57 -18.70
CA GLU A 298 -6.10 -16.80 -17.24
C GLU A 298 -6.74 -15.73 -16.33
N TRP A 299 -7.65 -14.89 -16.82
CA TRP A 299 -8.25 -13.79 -16.03
C TRP A 299 -8.88 -14.28 -14.71
N LYS A 300 -9.39 -15.51 -14.66
CA LYS A 300 -9.90 -16.17 -13.44
C LYS A 300 -8.89 -16.17 -12.29
N SER A 301 -7.59 -16.35 -12.56
CA SER A 301 -6.54 -16.35 -11.52
C SER A 301 -6.36 -14.95 -10.91
N LEU A 302 -6.25 -13.92 -11.76
CA LEU A 302 -6.13 -12.53 -11.31
C LEU A 302 -7.41 -12.07 -10.60
N LEU A 303 -8.59 -12.31 -11.16
CA LEU A 303 -9.87 -11.86 -10.60
C LEU A 303 -10.18 -12.50 -9.24
N ASN A 304 -9.82 -13.77 -9.03
CA ASN A 304 -9.94 -14.44 -7.73
C ASN A 304 -9.09 -13.79 -6.62
N LEU A 305 -8.06 -13.02 -6.98
CA LEU A 305 -7.21 -12.29 -6.04
C LEU A 305 -7.56 -10.78 -5.99
N ALA A 306 -7.90 -10.19 -7.14
CA ALA A 306 -8.24 -8.78 -7.29
C ALA A 306 -9.60 -8.43 -6.70
N ILE A 307 -10.65 -9.21 -6.93
CA ILE A 307 -11.99 -8.90 -6.42
C ILE A 307 -12.00 -8.91 -4.88
N PRO A 308 -11.43 -9.90 -4.16
CA PRO A 308 -11.39 -9.84 -2.71
C PRO A 308 -10.42 -8.77 -2.18
N SER A 309 -9.33 -8.47 -2.88
CA SER A 309 -8.44 -7.36 -2.51
C SER A 309 -9.15 -6.00 -2.63
N CYS A 310 -9.96 -5.82 -3.69
CA CYS A 310 -10.85 -4.67 -3.88
C CYS A 310 -11.85 -4.55 -2.73
N ILE A 311 -12.59 -5.62 -2.43
CA ILE A 311 -13.55 -5.64 -1.31
C ILE A 311 -12.85 -5.29 0.01
N SER A 312 -11.68 -5.88 0.32
CA SER A 312 -10.94 -5.62 1.56
C SER A 312 -10.55 -4.14 1.72
N VAL A 313 -10.13 -3.47 0.65
CA VAL A 313 -9.72 -2.06 0.64
C VAL A 313 -10.92 -1.12 0.67
N CYS A 314 -11.93 -1.38 -0.17
CA CYS A 314 -13.16 -0.58 -0.20
C CYS A 314 -13.90 -0.62 1.15
N LEU A 315 -13.98 -1.79 1.81
CA LEU A 315 -14.59 -1.90 3.13
C LEU A 315 -13.86 -1.10 4.21
N GLU A 316 -12.51 -1.05 4.18
CA GLU A 316 -11.74 -0.19 5.10
C GLU A 316 -12.00 1.30 4.83
N TRP A 317 -12.04 1.72 3.56
CA TRP A 317 -12.19 3.14 3.19
C TRP A 317 -13.62 3.66 3.39
N TRP A 318 -14.63 2.92 2.90
CA TRP A 318 -16.04 3.30 3.01
C TRP A 318 -16.52 3.36 4.47
N TRP A 319 -15.88 2.62 5.39
CA TRP A 319 -16.21 2.68 6.81
C TRP A 319 -15.97 4.08 7.41
N TYR A 320 -14.88 4.77 7.03
CA TYR A 320 -14.62 6.15 7.47
C TYR A 320 -15.60 7.15 6.85
N GLU A 321 -16.04 6.92 5.61
CA GLU A 321 -17.01 7.78 4.92
C GLU A 321 -18.41 7.62 5.55
N ILE A 322 -18.80 6.38 5.92
CA ILE A 322 -20.00 6.11 6.71
C ILE A 322 -19.92 6.77 8.10
N MET A 323 -18.75 6.77 8.74
CA MET A 323 -18.53 7.50 10.01
C MET A 323 -18.76 9.01 9.86
N ILE A 324 -18.29 9.65 8.79
CA ILE A 324 -18.57 11.08 8.52
C ILE A 324 -20.09 11.31 8.43
N LEU A 325 -20.81 10.46 7.70
CA LEU A 325 -22.26 10.55 7.56
C LEU A 325 -22.97 10.37 8.91
N LEU A 326 -22.54 9.43 9.76
CA LEU A 326 -23.06 9.28 11.12
C LEU A 326 -22.74 10.49 12.00
N CYS A 327 -21.55 11.10 11.89
CA CYS A 327 -21.23 12.33 12.61
C CYS A 327 -22.20 13.47 12.28
N GLY A 328 -22.67 13.55 11.04
CA GLY A 328 -23.68 14.50 10.58
C GLY A 328 -25.08 14.31 11.16
N LEU A 329 -25.32 13.23 11.91
CA LEU A 329 -26.58 12.92 12.59
C LEU A 329 -26.49 13.04 14.13
N LEU A 330 -25.31 13.39 14.67
CA LEU A 330 -25.08 13.59 16.11
C LEU A 330 -25.59 14.95 16.60
N LEU A 331 -25.54 15.19 17.92
CA LEU A 331 -26.14 16.37 18.56
C LEU A 331 -25.54 17.72 18.12
N ASN A 332 -24.24 17.76 17.78
CA ASN A 332 -23.57 18.94 17.23
C ASN A 332 -22.88 18.58 15.89
N PRO A 333 -23.65 18.45 14.79
CA PRO A 333 -23.14 17.86 13.55
C PRO A 333 -22.03 18.69 12.91
N LYS A 334 -22.01 20.02 13.14
CA LYS A 334 -20.94 20.90 12.66
C LYS A 334 -19.60 20.57 13.34
N ALA A 335 -19.59 20.44 14.67
CA ALA A 335 -18.37 20.17 15.41
C ALA A 335 -17.88 18.73 15.23
N THR A 336 -18.79 17.75 15.21
CA THR A 336 -18.45 16.33 15.05
C THR A 336 -17.92 16.02 13.65
N VAL A 337 -18.54 16.53 12.58
CA VAL A 337 -18.05 16.33 11.19
C VAL A 337 -16.71 17.01 10.97
N ALA A 338 -16.52 18.23 11.48
CA ALA A 338 -15.22 18.91 11.37
C ALA A 338 -14.12 18.20 12.18
N SER A 339 -14.43 17.70 13.38
CA SER A 339 -13.52 16.85 14.16
C SER A 339 -13.21 15.56 13.40
N MET A 340 -14.21 14.88 12.83
CA MET A 340 -14.04 13.67 12.01
C MET A 340 -13.06 13.92 10.86
N GLY A 341 -13.16 15.06 10.17
CA GLY A 341 -12.21 15.46 9.12
C GLY A 341 -10.75 15.56 9.61
N ILE A 342 -10.52 16.25 10.74
CA ILE A 342 -9.18 16.34 11.36
C ILE A 342 -8.67 14.94 11.74
N LEU A 343 -9.52 14.11 12.33
CA LEU A 343 -9.18 12.77 12.79
C LEU A 343 -8.92 11.78 11.63
N ILE A 344 -9.64 11.88 10.51
CA ILE A 344 -9.37 11.11 9.29
C ILE A 344 -8.04 11.51 8.66
N GLN A 345 -7.72 12.80 8.58
CA GLN A 345 -6.41 13.25 8.11
C GLN A 345 -5.28 12.74 9.03
N THR A 346 -5.51 12.75 10.34
CA THR A 346 -4.56 12.22 11.34
C THR A 346 -4.37 10.71 11.20
N THR A 347 -5.46 9.95 11.06
CA THR A 347 -5.44 8.50 10.89
C THR A 347 -4.79 8.12 9.55
N SER A 348 -5.05 8.89 8.49
CA SER A 348 -4.41 8.71 7.17
C SER A 348 -2.90 8.92 7.23
N LEU A 349 -2.41 9.92 7.98
CA LEU A 349 -0.99 10.15 8.21
C LEU A 349 -0.35 8.99 8.98
N ILE A 350 -1.02 8.45 10.01
CA ILE A 350 -0.54 7.31 10.80
C ILE A 350 -0.54 6.02 9.97
N TYR A 351 -1.58 5.77 9.17
CA TYR A 351 -1.75 4.55 8.37
C TYR A 351 -0.68 4.35 7.29
N ILE A 352 0.06 5.40 6.89
CA ILE A 352 1.23 5.29 5.99
C ILE A 352 2.27 4.31 6.53
N PHE A 353 2.44 4.23 7.85
CA PHE A 353 3.43 3.37 8.51
C PHE A 353 3.05 1.87 8.45
N PRO A 354 1.88 1.41 8.96
CA PRO A 354 1.48 0.01 8.86
C PRO A 354 1.15 -0.44 7.43
N SER A 355 0.62 0.42 6.56
CA SER A 355 0.39 0.05 5.15
C SER A 355 1.72 -0.20 4.42
N SER A 356 2.75 0.61 4.64
CA SER A 356 4.10 0.39 4.10
C SER A 356 4.77 -0.87 4.65
N LEU A 357 4.55 -1.18 5.93
CA LEU A 357 4.98 -2.46 6.52
C LEU A 357 4.23 -3.64 5.91
N SER A 358 2.90 -3.55 5.76
CA SER A 358 2.04 -4.55 5.12
C SER A 358 2.47 -4.87 3.68
N PHE A 359 2.78 -3.83 2.89
CA PHE A 359 3.34 -4.00 1.55
C PHE A 359 4.70 -4.69 1.55
N SER A 360 5.59 -4.34 2.50
CA SER A 360 6.90 -4.98 2.64
C SER A 360 6.80 -6.45 3.03
N VAL A 361 5.96 -6.77 4.02
CA VAL A 361 5.71 -8.14 4.49
C VAL A 361 5.04 -8.97 3.40
N SER A 362 4.11 -8.40 2.62
CA SER A 362 3.50 -9.06 1.46
C SER A 362 4.55 -9.46 0.41
N THR A 363 5.45 -8.53 0.02
CA THR A 363 6.59 -8.83 -0.87
C THR A 363 7.49 -9.93 -0.27
N ARG A 364 7.91 -9.81 1.01
CA ARG A 364 8.84 -10.78 1.61
C ARG A 364 8.23 -12.17 1.73
N VAL A 365 6.99 -12.29 2.20
CA VAL A 365 6.25 -13.56 2.29
C VAL A 365 6.05 -14.17 0.91
N GLY A 366 5.57 -13.39 -0.08
CA GLY A 366 5.36 -13.87 -1.44
C GLY A 366 6.65 -14.36 -2.10
N ASN A 367 7.74 -13.60 -1.98
CA ASN A 367 9.03 -13.95 -2.57
C ASN A 367 9.64 -15.22 -1.94
N GLU A 368 9.56 -15.41 -0.62
CA GLU A 368 10.09 -16.62 0.03
C GLU A 368 9.19 -17.87 -0.21
N LEU A 369 7.86 -17.72 -0.35
CA LEU A 369 6.97 -18.81 -0.77
C LEU A 369 7.21 -19.21 -2.23
N GLY A 370 7.33 -18.23 -3.13
CA GLY A 370 7.69 -18.46 -4.53
C GLY A 370 9.03 -19.17 -4.68
N ALA A 371 10.00 -18.83 -3.83
CA ALA A 371 11.30 -19.49 -3.76
C ALA A 371 11.29 -20.83 -3.00
N ASN A 372 10.10 -21.41 -2.74
CA ASN A 372 9.84 -22.65 -2.02
C ASN A 372 10.53 -22.75 -0.64
N GLN A 373 10.50 -21.67 0.13
CA GLN A 373 11.15 -21.55 1.45
C GLN A 373 10.15 -21.19 2.55
N PRO A 374 9.18 -22.07 2.86
CA PRO A 374 8.08 -21.83 3.81
C PRO A 374 8.54 -21.37 5.19
N LYS A 375 9.64 -21.94 5.70
CA LYS A 375 10.23 -21.57 7.00
C LYS A 375 10.75 -20.12 7.06
N LYS A 376 11.16 -19.54 5.92
CA LYS A 376 11.51 -18.11 5.82
C LYS A 376 10.29 -17.22 5.64
N ALA A 377 9.30 -17.66 4.86
CA ALA A 377 8.02 -16.95 4.77
C ALA A 377 7.35 -16.80 6.15
N LYS A 378 7.37 -17.87 6.96
CA LYS A 378 6.92 -17.83 8.36
C LYS A 378 7.73 -16.85 9.21
N LEU A 379 9.05 -16.82 9.05
CA LEU A 379 9.92 -15.86 9.75
C LEU A 379 9.60 -14.41 9.35
N ALA A 380 9.40 -14.13 8.06
CA ALA A 380 9.03 -12.81 7.56
C ALA A 380 7.67 -12.33 8.11
N ALA A 381 6.67 -13.21 8.16
CA ALA A 381 5.38 -12.90 8.76
C ALA A 381 5.47 -12.62 10.28
N ILE A 382 6.16 -13.47 11.05
CA ILE A 382 6.32 -13.28 12.50
C ILE A 382 7.13 -12.00 12.80
N THR A 383 8.18 -11.73 12.02
CA THR A 383 9.01 -10.52 12.18
C THR A 383 8.22 -9.27 11.82
N GLY A 384 7.45 -9.31 10.72
CA GLY A 384 6.54 -8.25 10.32
C GLY A 384 5.50 -7.92 11.38
N LEU A 385 4.80 -8.93 11.93
CA LEU A 385 3.85 -8.76 13.02
C LEU A 385 4.52 -8.20 14.29
N SER A 386 5.74 -8.64 14.61
CA SER A 386 6.49 -8.09 15.75
C SER A 386 6.78 -6.59 15.57
N CYS A 387 7.21 -6.19 14.37
CA CYS A 387 7.41 -4.78 14.01
C CYS A 387 6.09 -3.98 14.01
N SER A 388 4.96 -4.59 13.65
CA SER A 388 3.68 -3.87 13.59
C SER A 388 3.11 -3.56 14.98
N PHE A 389 3.30 -4.44 15.97
CA PHE A 389 3.00 -4.08 17.36
C PHE A 389 3.85 -2.90 17.85
N MET A 390 5.15 -2.84 17.51
CA MET A 390 6.00 -1.69 17.84
C MET A 390 5.52 -0.40 17.18
N LEU A 391 5.02 -0.46 15.94
CA LEU A 391 4.39 0.69 15.27
C LEU A 391 3.08 1.10 15.97
N GLY A 392 2.21 0.16 16.35
CA GLY A 392 0.98 0.43 17.08
C GLY A 392 1.25 1.13 18.43
N PHE A 393 2.20 0.63 19.22
CA PHE A 393 2.61 1.30 20.47
C PHE A 393 3.21 2.70 20.23
N SER A 394 3.91 2.90 19.11
CA SER A 394 4.44 4.21 18.72
C SER A 394 3.32 5.19 18.32
N ALA A 395 2.32 4.70 17.57
CA ALA A 395 1.13 5.47 17.18
C ALA A 395 0.26 5.86 18.38
N LEU A 396 0.04 4.94 19.33
CA LEU A 396 -0.61 5.22 20.62
C LEU A 396 0.15 6.31 21.39
N SER A 397 1.47 6.15 21.52
CA SER A 397 2.33 7.10 22.26
C SER A 397 2.29 8.49 21.63
N PHE A 398 2.33 8.56 20.30
CA PHE A 398 2.17 9.80 19.53
C PHE A 398 0.80 10.43 19.81
N ALA A 399 -0.30 9.71 19.56
CA ALA A 399 -1.66 10.22 19.68
C ALA A 399 -2.00 10.71 21.10
N VAL A 400 -1.59 9.98 22.14
CA VAL A 400 -1.78 10.39 23.55
C VAL A 400 -0.96 11.64 23.90
N THR A 401 0.24 11.78 23.33
CA THR A 401 1.13 12.94 23.59
C THR A 401 0.63 14.20 22.90
N VAL A 402 0.26 14.13 21.61
CA VAL A 402 -0.10 15.33 20.82
C VAL A 402 -1.53 15.82 21.07
N ARG A 403 -2.40 15.03 21.72
CA ARG A 403 -3.85 15.28 21.84
C ARG A 403 -4.26 16.72 22.19
N LYS A 404 -3.56 17.38 23.11
CA LYS A 404 -3.88 18.74 23.57
C LYS A 404 -3.45 19.86 22.62
N VAL A 405 -2.57 19.57 21.66
CA VAL A 405 -1.94 20.55 20.75
C VAL A 405 -2.41 20.36 19.32
N TRP A 406 -2.61 19.11 18.91
CA TRP A 406 -2.85 18.72 17.52
C TRP A 406 -4.03 19.44 16.86
N ALA A 407 -5.19 19.51 17.53
CA ALA A 407 -6.38 20.17 16.98
C ALA A 407 -6.17 21.69 16.74
N ASN A 408 -5.37 22.35 17.58
CA ASN A 408 -5.08 23.78 17.46
C ASN A 408 -4.24 24.12 16.20
N MET A 409 -3.66 23.12 15.54
CA MET A 409 -2.97 23.30 14.24
C MET A 409 -3.95 23.40 13.07
N PHE A 410 -5.22 23.03 13.25
CA PHE A 410 -6.24 23.00 12.21
C PHE A 410 -7.38 24.01 12.44
N THR A 411 -7.70 24.34 13.70
CA THR A 411 -8.80 25.27 14.04
C THR A 411 -8.58 25.96 15.38
N GLY A 412 -9.25 27.11 15.58
CA GLY A 412 -9.41 27.78 16.87
C GLY A 412 -10.75 27.52 17.56
N ASP A 413 -11.62 26.70 16.96
CA ASP A 413 -12.95 26.35 17.49
C ASP A 413 -12.81 25.38 18.68
N LYS A 414 -13.30 25.81 19.85
CA LYS A 414 -13.12 25.10 21.12
C LYS A 414 -13.84 23.75 21.17
N ASP A 415 -14.98 23.61 20.50
CA ASP A 415 -15.78 22.38 20.53
C ASP A 415 -15.08 21.32 19.68
N ILE A 416 -14.61 21.72 18.49
CA ILE A 416 -13.80 20.86 17.62
C ILE A 416 -12.49 20.46 18.31
N ILE A 417 -11.82 21.40 18.99
CA ILE A 417 -10.61 21.11 19.78
C ILE A 417 -10.90 20.10 20.90
N ALA A 418 -12.00 20.26 21.64
CA ALA A 418 -12.36 19.37 22.75
C ALA A 418 -12.66 17.94 22.27
N LEU A 419 -13.55 17.78 21.28
CA LEU A 419 -13.90 16.49 20.69
C LEU A 419 -12.65 15.76 20.15
N THR A 420 -11.84 16.46 19.37
CA THR A 420 -10.58 15.93 18.80
C THR A 420 -9.59 15.52 19.90
N SER A 421 -9.47 16.31 20.98
CA SER A 421 -8.54 16.05 22.09
C SER A 421 -8.93 14.82 22.92
N THR A 422 -10.23 14.54 23.05
CA THR A 422 -10.73 13.39 23.83
C THR A 422 -10.67 12.10 23.03
N VAL A 423 -10.91 12.15 21.72
CA VAL A 423 -10.89 10.98 20.83
C VAL A 423 -9.48 10.55 20.42
N LEU A 424 -8.48 11.44 20.35
CA LEU A 424 -7.13 11.06 19.88
C LEU A 424 -6.50 9.87 20.64
N PRO A 425 -6.62 9.75 21.99
CA PRO A 425 -6.26 8.54 22.73
C PRO A 425 -6.99 7.26 22.28
N ILE A 426 -8.28 7.35 21.92
CA ILE A 426 -9.09 6.21 21.45
C ILE A 426 -8.52 5.72 20.11
N ILE A 427 -8.20 6.63 19.18
CA ILE A 427 -7.53 6.28 17.91
C ILE A 427 -6.17 5.65 18.17
N GLY A 428 -5.40 6.15 19.15
CA GLY A 428 -4.16 5.53 19.60
C GLY A 428 -4.35 4.07 20.03
N LEU A 429 -5.44 3.75 20.72
CA LEU A 429 -5.80 2.37 21.09
C LEU A 429 -6.25 1.55 19.88
N CYS A 430 -7.01 2.13 18.95
CA CYS A 430 -7.39 1.50 17.69
C CYS A 430 -6.15 1.05 16.89
N GLU A 431 -5.08 1.85 16.89
CA GLU A 431 -3.83 1.54 16.20
C GLU A 431 -3.06 0.34 16.76
N LEU A 432 -3.28 -0.05 18.03
CA LEU A 432 -2.78 -1.32 18.56
C LEU A 432 -3.38 -2.53 17.84
N GLY A 433 -4.61 -2.43 17.33
CA GLY A 433 -5.25 -3.44 16.50
C GLY A 433 -5.00 -3.23 14.99
N ASN A 434 -5.07 -1.98 14.52
CA ASN A 434 -4.95 -1.62 13.11
C ASN A 434 -3.59 -1.99 12.53
N CYS A 435 -2.49 -1.64 13.21
CA CYS A 435 -1.14 -1.94 12.74
C CYS A 435 -0.90 -3.45 12.49
N PRO A 436 -1.20 -4.37 13.43
CA PRO A 436 -1.12 -5.81 13.20
C PRO A 436 -2.22 -6.38 12.28
N GLN A 437 -3.45 -5.85 12.26
CA GLN A 437 -4.47 -6.22 11.25
C GLN A 437 -3.95 -5.95 9.84
N THR A 438 -3.48 -4.73 9.58
CA THR A 438 -3.06 -4.26 8.26
C THR A 438 -1.83 -5.03 7.81
N THR A 439 -0.90 -5.30 8.73
CA THR A 439 0.27 -6.16 8.47
C THR A 439 -0.12 -7.61 8.21
N GLY A 440 -1.11 -8.14 8.93
CA GLY A 440 -1.68 -9.47 8.72
C GLY A 440 -2.37 -9.62 7.36
N CYS A 441 -3.13 -8.61 6.91
CA CYS A 441 -3.62 -8.51 5.54
C CYS A 441 -2.48 -8.53 4.51
N GLY A 442 -1.30 -7.98 4.86
CA GLY A 442 -0.07 -8.10 4.08
C GLY A 442 0.44 -9.53 3.99
N VAL A 443 0.49 -10.26 5.12
CA VAL A 443 0.82 -11.71 5.13
C VAL A 443 -0.19 -12.48 4.26
N LEU A 444 -1.49 -12.23 4.42
CA LEU A 444 -2.53 -12.91 3.65
C LEU A 444 -2.38 -12.67 2.14
N ARG A 445 -2.09 -11.44 1.70
CA ARG A 445 -1.74 -11.15 0.29
C ARG A 445 -0.47 -11.88 -0.14
N GLY A 446 0.61 -11.85 0.64
CA GLY A 446 1.84 -12.62 0.34
C GLY A 446 1.59 -14.13 0.18
N THR A 447 0.65 -14.69 0.94
CA THR A 447 0.19 -16.09 0.80
C THR A 447 -0.85 -16.33 -0.31
N ALA A 448 -1.25 -15.31 -1.07
CA ALA A 448 -2.34 -15.37 -2.07
C ALA A 448 -3.71 -15.78 -1.49
N ARG A 449 -4.05 -15.28 -0.27
CA ARG A 449 -5.34 -15.48 0.42
C ARG A 449 -6.11 -14.18 0.73
N PRO A 450 -6.23 -13.19 -0.17
CA PRO A 450 -6.89 -11.92 0.12
C PRO A 450 -8.36 -12.07 0.53
N LYS A 451 -9.05 -13.13 0.08
CA LYS A 451 -10.44 -13.44 0.49
C LYS A 451 -10.59 -13.65 2.00
N VAL A 452 -9.57 -14.17 2.69
CA VAL A 452 -9.64 -14.35 4.15
C VAL A 452 -9.58 -12.99 4.85
N GLY A 453 -8.70 -12.08 4.39
CA GLY A 453 -8.63 -10.71 4.91
C GLY A 453 -9.91 -9.92 4.67
N ALA A 454 -10.46 -10.00 3.45
CA ALA A 454 -11.73 -9.38 3.10
C ALA A 454 -12.89 -9.85 4.00
N ASN A 455 -12.97 -11.14 4.29
CA ASN A 455 -13.97 -11.71 5.19
C ASN A 455 -13.79 -11.24 6.65
N ILE A 456 -12.54 -11.16 7.14
CA ILE A 456 -12.23 -10.65 8.50
C ILE A 456 -12.65 -9.18 8.59
N ASN A 457 -12.24 -8.35 7.62
CA ASN A 457 -12.62 -6.93 7.57
C ASN A 457 -14.13 -6.75 7.55
N LEU A 458 -14.85 -7.48 6.69
CA LEU A 458 -16.31 -7.41 6.60
C LEU A 458 -16.97 -7.75 7.95
N GLY A 459 -16.59 -8.87 8.57
CA GLY A 459 -17.13 -9.27 9.86
C GLY A 459 -16.85 -8.26 10.97
N CYS A 460 -15.59 -7.88 11.14
CA CYS A 460 -15.17 -7.08 12.29
C CYS A 460 -15.59 -5.60 12.16
N PHE A 461 -15.49 -4.98 10.98
CA PHE A 461 -15.95 -3.60 10.80
C PHE A 461 -17.48 -3.50 10.71
N TYR A 462 -18.18 -4.38 10.00
CA TYR A 462 -19.60 -4.19 9.67
C TYR A 462 -20.57 -5.03 10.53
N LEU A 463 -20.15 -6.16 11.10
CA LEU A 463 -20.99 -6.99 11.99
C LEU A 463 -20.69 -6.80 13.48
N VAL A 464 -19.53 -6.22 13.83
CA VAL A 464 -19.16 -5.86 15.22
C VAL A 464 -19.04 -4.35 15.38
N GLY A 465 -18.12 -3.72 14.63
CA GLY A 465 -17.81 -2.29 14.75
C GLY A 465 -18.98 -1.35 14.53
N MET A 466 -19.66 -1.49 13.39
CA MET A 466 -20.80 -0.65 13.01
C MET A 466 -21.98 -0.74 14.00
N PRO A 467 -22.45 -1.94 14.43
CA PRO A 467 -23.45 -2.05 15.49
C PRO A 467 -23.02 -1.38 16.81
N VAL A 468 -21.78 -1.57 17.25
CA VAL A 468 -21.27 -0.96 18.50
C VAL A 468 -21.16 0.56 18.36
N ALA A 469 -20.69 1.07 17.22
CA ALA A 469 -20.63 2.51 16.93
C ALA A 469 -22.01 3.17 17.00
N VAL A 470 -22.99 2.59 16.29
CA VAL A 470 -24.36 3.11 16.25
C VAL A 470 -25.03 3.02 17.63
N TRP A 471 -24.86 1.91 18.35
CA TRP A 471 -25.43 1.75 19.68
C TRP A 471 -24.82 2.73 20.69
N LEU A 472 -23.49 2.85 20.75
CA LEU A 472 -22.83 3.76 21.70
C LEU A 472 -23.10 5.24 21.36
N GLY A 473 -23.04 5.60 20.07
CA GLY A 473 -23.23 6.98 19.62
C GLY A 473 -24.66 7.48 19.80
N PHE A 474 -25.66 6.71 19.37
CA PHE A 474 -27.05 7.18 19.32
C PHE A 474 -27.96 6.69 20.46
N LEU A 475 -27.62 5.58 21.14
CA LEU A 475 -28.52 4.95 22.12
C LEU A 475 -27.95 4.93 23.55
N ALA A 476 -26.64 4.74 23.72
CA ALA A 476 -26.01 4.72 25.05
C ALA A 476 -25.48 6.09 25.51
N GLY A 477 -25.65 7.15 24.71
CA GLY A 477 -25.35 8.54 25.11
C GLY A 477 -23.87 8.95 25.03
N TYR A 478 -23.02 8.19 24.35
CA TYR A 478 -21.60 8.55 24.14
C TYR A 478 -21.37 9.44 22.92
N ASP A 479 -22.40 9.74 22.11
CA ASP A 479 -22.36 10.66 20.95
C ASP A 479 -21.11 10.41 20.07
N PHE A 480 -20.27 11.42 19.86
CA PHE A 480 -19.05 11.32 19.04
C PHE A 480 -18.05 10.28 19.56
N GLU A 481 -17.85 10.15 20.87
CA GLU A 481 -16.94 9.15 21.44
C GLU A 481 -17.44 7.72 21.18
N GLY A 482 -18.75 7.52 21.20
CA GLY A 482 -19.39 6.23 20.95
C GLY A 482 -19.07 5.65 19.56
N LEU A 483 -19.01 6.51 18.54
CA LEU A 483 -18.59 6.12 17.19
C LEU A 483 -17.16 5.54 17.19
N TRP A 484 -16.21 6.24 17.82
CA TRP A 484 -14.80 5.82 17.87
C TRP A 484 -14.55 4.62 18.79
N LEU A 485 -15.37 4.42 19.83
CA LEU A 485 -15.38 3.17 20.61
C LEU A 485 -15.87 1.97 19.76
N GLY A 486 -16.75 2.18 18.79
CA GLY A 486 -17.09 1.19 17.77
C GLY A 486 -15.92 0.82 16.85
N LEU A 487 -15.06 1.78 16.48
CA LEU A 487 -13.79 1.47 15.78
C LEU A 487 -12.87 0.62 16.66
N LEU A 488 -12.77 0.93 17.96
CA LEU A 488 -11.94 0.17 18.88
C LEU A 488 -12.42 -1.29 18.99
N ALA A 489 -13.74 -1.51 19.02
CA ALA A 489 -14.34 -2.85 18.96
C ALA A 489 -14.06 -3.57 17.63
N ALA A 490 -14.15 -2.87 16.49
CA ALA A 490 -13.77 -3.39 15.18
C ALA A 490 -12.30 -3.83 15.14
N GLN A 491 -11.39 -2.96 15.59
CA GLN A 491 -9.95 -3.22 15.54
C GLN A 491 -9.53 -4.33 16.51
N GLY A 492 -10.15 -4.39 17.70
CA GLY A 492 -9.95 -5.49 18.66
C GLY A 492 -10.39 -6.86 18.12
N SER A 493 -11.57 -6.94 17.51
CA SER A 493 -12.04 -8.19 16.88
C SER A 493 -11.23 -8.55 15.62
N CYS A 494 -10.84 -7.55 14.82
CA CYS A 494 -9.92 -7.71 13.68
C CYS A 494 -8.59 -8.36 14.09
N VAL A 495 -7.88 -7.80 15.07
CA VAL A 495 -6.53 -8.29 15.42
C VAL A 495 -6.59 -9.71 16.01
N VAL A 496 -7.56 -10.02 16.87
CA VAL A 496 -7.73 -11.38 17.43
C VAL A 496 -8.00 -12.39 16.31
N THR A 497 -8.95 -12.10 15.42
CA THR A 497 -9.31 -13.01 14.32
C THR A 497 -8.16 -13.19 13.32
N MET A 498 -7.44 -12.11 13.00
CA MET A 498 -6.27 -12.13 12.13
C MET A 498 -5.13 -12.99 12.71
N LEU A 499 -4.81 -12.83 14.00
CA LEU A 499 -3.76 -13.60 14.65
C LEU A 499 -4.08 -15.10 14.70
N LEU A 500 -5.34 -15.48 14.97
CA LEU A 500 -5.79 -16.88 14.95
C LEU A 500 -5.63 -17.52 13.55
N VAL A 501 -6.03 -16.81 12.50
CA VAL A 501 -5.87 -17.26 11.10
C VAL A 501 -4.39 -17.40 10.70
N LEU A 502 -3.52 -16.49 11.15
CA LEU A 502 -2.09 -16.55 10.85
C LEU A 502 -1.35 -17.61 11.68
N ALA A 503 -1.80 -17.89 12.91
CA ALA A 503 -1.30 -18.99 13.73
C ALA A 503 -1.60 -20.36 13.10
N HIS A 504 -2.82 -20.56 12.59
CA HIS A 504 -3.27 -21.78 11.90
C HIS A 504 -2.85 -21.87 10.41
N THR A 505 -1.93 -21.02 9.95
CA THR A 505 -1.42 -21.13 8.58
C THR A 505 -0.38 -22.26 8.47
N ASP A 506 -0.70 -23.29 7.69
CA ASP A 506 0.27 -24.28 7.20
C ASP A 506 1.16 -23.64 6.13
N TRP A 507 2.43 -23.45 6.44
CA TRP A 507 3.35 -22.74 5.56
C TRP A 507 3.84 -23.61 4.39
N ASP A 508 3.94 -24.91 4.59
CA ASP A 508 4.44 -25.86 3.60
C ASP A 508 3.36 -26.13 2.53
N PHE A 509 2.08 -26.19 2.91
CA PHE A 509 0.95 -26.16 1.97
C PHE A 509 0.89 -24.86 1.15
N GLU A 510 1.06 -23.70 1.79
CA GLU A 510 1.04 -22.40 1.11
C GLU A 510 2.22 -22.25 0.13
N ALA A 511 3.39 -22.84 0.43
CA ALA A 511 4.51 -22.90 -0.51
C ALA A 511 4.23 -23.81 -1.71
N HIS A 512 3.57 -24.96 -1.51
CA HIS A 512 3.12 -25.81 -2.61
C HIS A 512 2.11 -25.08 -3.52
N ARG A 513 1.13 -24.36 -2.94
CA ARG A 513 0.18 -23.56 -3.74
C ARG A 513 0.85 -22.38 -4.45
N ALA A 514 1.93 -21.82 -3.90
CA ALA A 514 2.73 -20.80 -4.61
C ALA A 514 3.46 -21.36 -5.84
N GLN A 515 3.89 -22.63 -5.80
CA GLN A 515 4.36 -23.30 -7.02
C GLN A 515 3.21 -23.47 -8.02
N GLN A 516 2.03 -23.92 -7.61
CA GLN A 516 0.87 -24.03 -8.51
C GLN A 516 0.49 -22.68 -9.16
N LEU A 517 0.38 -21.59 -8.38
CA LEU A 517 0.01 -20.25 -8.88
C LEU A 517 0.98 -19.69 -9.92
N THR A 518 2.25 -20.13 -9.87
CA THR A 518 3.29 -19.71 -10.83
C THR A 518 3.49 -20.72 -11.98
N GLY A 519 2.63 -21.73 -12.13
CA GLY A 519 2.82 -22.79 -13.14
C GLY A 519 4.04 -23.68 -12.85
N GLY A 520 4.24 -24.04 -11.58
CA GLY A 520 5.36 -24.85 -11.06
C GLY A 520 5.36 -26.28 -11.59
N PHE A 521 4.17 -26.82 -11.86
CA PHE A 521 4.03 -28.00 -12.69
C PHE A 521 3.96 -27.55 -14.15
N ALA A 522 4.99 -27.94 -14.92
CA ALA A 522 4.76 -28.25 -16.32
C ALA A 522 3.69 -29.37 -16.40
N ARG A 523 3.02 -29.49 -17.55
CA ARG A 523 2.17 -30.66 -17.81
C ARG A 523 3.00 -31.91 -17.57
N VAL A 524 2.57 -32.76 -16.64
CA VAL A 524 2.81 -34.19 -16.78
C VAL A 524 1.96 -34.60 -17.99
N ASP A 525 2.55 -35.29 -18.95
CA ASP A 525 1.93 -35.48 -20.26
C ASP A 525 0.59 -36.22 -20.15
N ASP A 526 -0.46 -35.60 -20.70
CA ASP A 526 -1.84 -36.13 -20.72
C ASP A 526 -2.03 -37.10 -21.91
N ASP A 527 -1.00 -37.91 -22.15
CA ASP A 527 -0.92 -38.92 -23.20
C ASP A 527 -0.72 -40.29 -22.53
N ASN A 528 -1.79 -41.09 -22.51
CA ASN A 528 -1.97 -42.36 -21.79
C ASN A 528 -2.18 -42.16 -20.26
N LYS A 529 -3.39 -42.35 -19.70
CA LYS A 529 -4.43 -43.30 -20.10
C LYS A 529 -5.84 -42.79 -19.79
N ALA A 530 -6.77 -43.07 -20.70
CA ALA A 530 -8.16 -43.25 -20.32
C ALA A 530 -8.30 -44.59 -19.54
N VAL A 531 -8.80 -44.50 -18.31
CA VAL A 531 -9.44 -45.58 -17.54
C VAL A 531 -10.67 -44.97 -16.89
N GLU A 532 -11.73 -45.75 -16.76
CA GLU A 532 -13.10 -45.29 -16.50
C GLU A 532 -13.37 -44.79 -15.06
N ASP A 533 -14.52 -44.16 -14.86
CA ASP A 533 -14.96 -43.57 -13.60
C ASP A 533 -15.10 -44.59 -12.45
N GLU A 534 -14.63 -44.23 -11.24
CA GLU A 534 -15.20 -44.78 -10.00
C GLU A 534 -15.21 -43.74 -8.85
N GLU A 535 -16.36 -43.57 -8.19
CA GLU A 535 -16.56 -42.57 -7.14
C GLU A 535 -15.89 -42.95 -5.81
N THR A 536 -14.74 -42.35 -5.48
CA THR A 536 -14.19 -42.38 -4.11
C THR A 536 -14.60 -41.14 -3.30
N LYS A 537 -15.80 -41.20 -2.71
CA LYS A 537 -16.26 -40.22 -1.71
C LYS A 537 -15.36 -40.26 -0.45
N PRO A 538 -14.92 -39.12 0.12
CA PRO A 538 -14.28 -39.11 1.43
C PRO A 538 -15.24 -39.59 2.53
N SER A 539 -14.77 -40.46 3.42
CA SER A 539 -15.58 -40.98 4.53
C SER A 539 -15.97 -39.86 5.50
N LYS A 540 -17.26 -39.79 5.87
CA LYS A 540 -17.69 -38.99 7.03
C LYS A 540 -17.01 -39.54 8.28
N ALA A 541 -16.28 -38.69 9.01
CA ALA A 541 -15.89 -39.02 10.38
C ALA A 541 -17.11 -38.87 11.29
N GLU A 542 -17.44 -39.92 12.06
CA GLU A 542 -18.50 -39.87 13.05
C GLU A 542 -18.06 -39.02 14.25
N ILE A 543 -18.69 -37.86 14.44
CA ILE A 543 -18.58 -37.12 15.69
C ILE A 543 -19.58 -37.72 16.67
N LYS A 544 -19.10 -38.54 17.61
CA LYS A 544 -19.89 -38.97 18.77
C LYS A 544 -20.27 -37.75 19.61
N ALA A 545 -21.57 -37.52 19.75
CA ALA A 545 -22.11 -36.55 20.68
C ALA A 545 -22.36 -37.23 22.04
N ASP A 546 -21.35 -37.25 22.90
CA ASP A 546 -21.42 -37.73 24.29
C ASP A 546 -20.48 -36.87 25.16
N SER A 547 -21.00 -35.84 25.85
CA SER A 547 -20.42 -35.17 27.06
C SER A 547 -20.90 -33.71 27.26
N PHE A 548 -22.21 -33.42 27.28
CA PHE A 548 -22.70 -32.11 27.75
C PHE A 548 -24.09 -32.17 28.43
N HIS A 549 -24.23 -33.05 29.43
CA HIS A 549 -25.29 -32.97 30.45
C HIS A 549 -24.67 -33.34 31.81
N LEU A 550 -24.47 -32.33 32.66
CA LEU A 550 -23.97 -32.51 34.04
C LEU A 550 -24.30 -31.28 34.92
N PHE A 551 -25.55 -30.83 34.85
CA PHE A 551 -26.19 -29.90 35.79
C PHE A 551 -27.71 -30.09 35.70
N ASP A 552 -28.26 -30.83 36.67
CA ASP A 552 -29.58 -30.68 37.31
C ASP A 552 -30.02 -32.05 37.84
N ASP A 553 -29.85 -32.26 39.16
CA ASP A 553 -30.43 -33.38 39.90
C ASP A 553 -30.47 -33.03 41.40
N ASP A 554 -31.19 -31.96 41.75
CA ASP A 554 -31.46 -31.58 43.15
C ASP A 554 -32.66 -30.60 43.25
N LEU A 555 -33.88 -31.14 43.36
CA LEU A 555 -34.94 -30.67 44.29
C LEU A 555 -36.26 -31.42 44.09
N ASP A 556 -36.73 -32.05 45.16
CA ASP A 556 -37.96 -32.82 45.20
C ASP A 556 -39.21 -31.93 45.39
N ASN A 557 -40.24 -32.20 44.57
CA ASN A 557 -41.66 -32.25 44.95
C ASN A 557 -42.22 -31.25 45.99
N HIS A 558 -43.02 -30.27 45.54
CA HIS A 558 -44.42 -30.09 46.00
C HIS A 558 -45.18 -28.96 45.29
N GLY A 559 -46.50 -29.14 45.07
CA GLY A 559 -47.48 -28.05 45.14
C GLY A 559 -48.26 -27.72 43.86
N ASN A 560 -49.60 -27.85 43.94
CA ASN A 560 -50.54 -27.19 43.02
C ASN A 560 -50.43 -25.66 43.13
N TYR A 561 -50.72 -24.92 42.04
CA TYR A 561 -51.99 -24.18 41.90
C TYR A 561 -52.14 -23.59 40.48
N SER A 562 -53.31 -23.00 40.19
CA SER A 562 -53.84 -22.71 38.86
C SER A 562 -54.19 -21.22 38.65
N LEU A 563 -54.09 -20.74 37.40
CA LEU A 563 -54.54 -19.41 36.91
C LEU A 563 -53.75 -18.23 37.52
N VAL A 564 -53.40 -17.18 36.78
CA VAL A 564 -54.05 -16.54 35.61
C VAL A 564 -53.04 -16.29 34.48
#